data_AF-X1UVW5-F1
#
_entry.id   AF-X1UVW5-F1
#
_cell.length_a   1.000
_cell.length_b   1.000
_cell.length_c   1.000
_cell.angle_alpha   90.00
_cell.angle_beta   90.00
_cell.angle_gamma   90.00
#
_symmetry.space_group_name_H-M   'P 1'
#
loop_
_entity.id
_entity.type
_entity.pdbx_description
1 polymer ?
#
loop_
_entity_poly.entity_id
_entity_poly.type
_entity_poly.pdbx_seq_one_letter_code
_entity_poly.pdbx_strand_id
1 'polypeptide(L)' 'GQLTGPIRWVDSIEYLLKKGVGIFVEVGPGRVLSGLVGRIAQRSGKDIIILNTNKMEDIENLKNALKKEGIINEA' A
#
# COMPACT_ATOMS: atom_id res chain seq x y z
N GLY A 1 22.13 5.93 10.29
CA GLY A 1 20.97 6.48 9.54
C GLY A 1 20.68 5.61 8.34
N GLN A 2 19.58 5.81 7.63
CA GLN A 2 19.27 5.01 6.42
C GLN A 2 20.34 5.12 5.32
N LEU A 3 21.21 6.14 5.39
CA LEU A 3 22.36 6.30 4.50
C LEU A 3 23.43 5.20 4.65
N THR A 4 23.54 4.58 5.82
CA THR A 4 24.60 3.58 6.13
C THR A 4 24.07 2.31 6.80
N GLY A 5 22.79 2.28 7.15
CA GLY A 5 22.13 1.16 7.82
C GLY A 5 21.12 0.46 6.92
N PRO A 6 20.75 -0.79 7.25
CA PRO A 6 19.81 -1.57 6.45
C PRO A 6 18.39 -0.97 6.48
N ILE A 7 17.68 -1.08 5.36
CA ILE A 7 16.27 -0.72 5.28
C ILE A 7 15.42 -1.87 5.84
N ARG A 8 14.77 -1.64 6.98
CA ARG A 8 13.89 -2.61 7.65
C ARG A 8 12.48 -2.63 7.05
N TRP A 9 12.38 -2.94 5.77
CA TRP A 9 11.12 -2.88 5.02
C TRP A 9 10.10 -3.89 5.53
N VAL A 10 10.51 -5.16 5.70
CA VAL A 10 9.61 -6.24 6.16
C VAL A 10 9.00 -5.89 7.52
N ASP A 11 9.85 -5.52 8.49
CA ASP A 11 9.40 -5.14 9.82
C ASP A 11 8.42 -3.96 9.81
N SER A 12 8.62 -3.00 8.92
CA SER A 12 7.74 -1.83 8.77
C SER A 12 6.35 -2.25 8.28
N ILE A 13 6.28 -3.13 7.27
CA ILE A 13 5.00 -3.62 6.74
C ILE A 13 4.30 -4.53 7.76
N GLU A 14 5.01 -5.44 8.41
CA GLU A 14 4.44 -6.29 9.46
C GLU A 14 3.88 -5.46 10.62
N TYR A 15 4.56 -4.37 10.99
CA TYR A 15 4.06 -3.44 12.00
C TYR A 15 2.72 -2.80 11.57
N LEU A 16 2.62 -2.30 10.32
CA LEU A 16 1.38 -1.72 9.79
C LEU A 16 0.24 -2.74 9.74
N LEU A 17 0.52 -3.97 9.28
CA LEU A 17 -0.46 -5.06 9.28
C LEU A 17 -0.95 -5.39 10.69
N LYS A 18 -0.05 -5.41 11.69
CA LYS A 18 -0.41 -5.61 13.11
C LYS A 18 -1.26 -4.47 13.67
N LYS A 19 -1.13 -3.26 13.13
CA LYS A 19 -1.97 -2.10 13.47
C LYS A 19 -3.31 -2.08 12.73
N GLY A 20 -3.61 -3.10 11.92
CA GLY A 20 -4.87 -3.22 11.20
C GLY A 20 -4.92 -2.43 9.89
N VAL A 21 -3.78 -1.95 9.39
CA VAL A 21 -3.72 -1.35 8.06
C VAL A 21 -3.98 -2.42 7.01
N GLY A 22 -5.10 -2.28 6.29
CA GLY A 22 -5.52 -3.21 5.24
C GLY A 22 -5.36 -2.67 3.83
N ILE A 23 -5.04 -1.39 3.65
CA ILE A 23 -5.07 -0.71 2.36
C ILE A 23 -3.74 0.02 2.15
N PHE A 24 -3.05 -0.34 1.07
CA PHE A 24 -1.75 0.20 0.71
C PHE A 24 -1.84 0.85 -0.67
N VAL A 25 -1.27 2.05 -0.80
CA VAL A 25 -1.22 2.78 -2.07
C VAL A 25 0.26 3.03 -2.42
N GLU A 26 0.76 2.44 -3.50
CA GLU A 26 2.08 2.75 -4.05
C GLU A 26 1.98 4.02 -4.92
N VAL A 27 2.77 5.03 -4.58
CA VAL A 27 2.83 6.30 -5.32
C VAL A 27 4.12 6.36 -6.13
N GLY A 28 4.00 6.52 -7.44
CA GLY A 28 5.10 6.59 -8.39
C GLY A 28 5.08 5.48 -9.44
N PRO A 29 6.13 5.40 -10.27
CA PRO A 29 6.18 4.48 -11.39
C PRO A 29 6.46 3.05 -10.94
N GLY A 30 5.82 2.08 -11.59
CA GLY A 30 6.02 0.65 -11.33
C GLY A 30 5.09 0.09 -10.25
N ARG A 31 5.42 -1.11 -9.79
CA ARG A 31 4.61 -1.92 -8.85
C ARG A 31 5.48 -2.73 -7.88
N VAL A 32 6.69 -2.26 -7.60
CA VAL A 32 7.68 -3.04 -6.84
C VAL A 32 7.26 -3.11 -5.37
N LEU A 33 6.87 -1.98 -4.79
CA LEU A 33 6.45 -1.94 -3.39
C LEU A 33 5.15 -2.72 -3.21
N SER A 34 4.21 -2.58 -4.14
CA SER A 34 2.98 -3.36 -4.22
C SER A 34 3.26 -4.87 -4.15
N GLY A 35 4.18 -5.36 -4.99
CA GLY A 35 4.57 -6.77 -4.98
C GLY A 35 5.25 -7.21 -3.68
N LEU A 36 6.09 -6.35 -3.08
CA LEU A 36 6.74 -6.63 -1.80
C LEU A 36 5.74 -6.71 -0.65
N VAL A 37 4.84 -5.73 -0.54
CA VAL A 37 3.79 -5.69 0.48
C VAL A 37 2.86 -6.89 0.35
N GLY A 38 2.44 -7.23 -0.87
CA GLY A 38 1.57 -8.40 -1.11
C GLY A 38 2.19 -9.72 -0.63
N ARG A 39 3.49 -9.94 -0.90
CA ARG A 39 4.20 -11.15 -0.40
C ARG A 39 4.30 -11.17 1.13
N ILE A 40 4.53 -10.03 1.77
CA ILE A 40 4.63 -9.94 3.24
C ILE A 40 3.25 -10.18 3.88
N ALA A 41 2.20 -9.59 3.33
CA ALA A 41 0.83 -9.78 3.81
C ALA A 41 0.35 -11.23 3.63
N GLN A 42 0.65 -11.85 2.48
CA GLN A 42 0.37 -13.27 2.24
C GLN A 42 1.04 -14.17 3.29
N ARG A 43 2.33 -13.94 3.58
CA ARG A 43 3.06 -14.68 4.64
C ARG A 43 2.46 -14.45 6.04
N SER A 44 1.87 -13.27 6.25
CA SER A 44 1.23 -12.89 7.51
C SER A 44 -0.23 -13.33 7.62
N GLY A 45 -0.79 -13.98 6.58
CA GLY A 45 -2.19 -14.41 6.54
C GLY A 45 -3.18 -13.23 6.59
N LYS A 46 -2.81 -12.08 6.04
CA LYS A 46 -3.64 -10.87 6.00
C LYS A 46 -4.12 -10.60 4.58
N ASP A 47 -5.43 -10.49 4.42
CA ASP A 47 -6.02 -9.94 3.20
C ASP A 47 -5.85 -8.42 3.21
N ILE A 48 -5.35 -7.89 2.11
CA ILE A 48 -5.10 -6.47 1.93
C ILE A 48 -5.49 -6.01 0.53
N ILE A 49 -5.75 -4.71 0.41
CA ILE A 49 -6.01 -4.03 -0.84
C ILE A 49 -4.74 -3.27 -1.21
N ILE A 50 -4.28 -3.47 -2.45
CA ILE A 50 -3.09 -2.80 -2.97
C ILE A 50 -3.51 -2.00 -4.20
N LEU A 51 -3.26 -0.70 -4.13
CA LEU A 51 -3.54 0.27 -5.18
C LEU A 51 -2.22 0.91 -5.63
N ASN A 52 -2.19 1.45 -6.85
CA ASN A 52 -1.04 2.19 -7.36
C ASN A 52 -1.50 3.46 -8.07
N THR A 53 -0.69 4.52 -7.99
CA THR A 53 -0.92 5.77 -8.72
C THR A 53 0.41 6.37 -9.15
N ASN A 54 0.53 6.81 -10.40
CA ASN A 54 1.77 7.39 -10.92
C ASN A 54 1.55 8.78 -11.53
N LYS A 55 0.42 8.97 -12.24
CA LYS A 55 0.06 10.22 -12.90
C LYS A 55 -1.24 10.78 -12.36
N MET A 56 -1.50 12.06 -12.66
CA MET A 56 -2.77 12.71 -12.29
C MET A 56 -4.00 11.98 -12.84
N GLU A 57 -3.88 11.36 -14.00
CA GLU A 57 -4.92 10.54 -14.63
C GLU A 57 -5.29 9.30 -13.78
N ASP A 58 -4.32 8.73 -13.04
CA ASP A 58 -4.55 7.57 -12.18
C ASP A 58 -5.33 7.92 -10.91
N ILE A 59 -5.37 9.22 -10.54
CA ILE A 59 -6.04 9.69 -9.33
C ILE A 59 -7.54 9.40 -9.39
N GLU A 60 -8.16 9.52 -10.57
CA GLU A 60 -9.59 9.24 -10.69
C GLU A 60 -9.90 7.77 -10.43
N ASN A 61 -9.07 6.87 -10.96
CA ASN A 61 -9.17 5.44 -10.68
C ASN A 61 -8.94 5.13 -9.19
N LEU A 62 -7.96 5.79 -8.57
CA LEU A 62 -7.70 5.67 -7.14
C LEU A 62 -8.90 6.15 -6.32
N LYS A 63 -9.48 7.31 -6.63
CA LYS A 63 -10.68 7.81 -5.96
C LYS A 63 -11.83 6.82 -6.06
N ASN A 64 -12.08 6.27 -7.24
CA ASN A 64 -13.14 5.29 -7.45
C ASN A 64 -12.92 4.00 -6.64
N ALA A 65 -11.68 3.52 -6.57
CA ALA A 65 -11.33 2.38 -5.71
C ALA A 65 -11.57 2.72 -4.22
N LEU A 66 -11.09 3.87 -3.74
CA LEU A 66 -11.27 4.29 -2.35
C LEU A 66 -12.75 4.51 -1.97
N LYS A 67 -13.57 5.00 -2.90
CA LYS A 67 -15.04 5.11 -2.74
C LYS A 67 -15.68 3.74 -2.61
N LYS A 68 -15.32 2.78 -3.47
CA LYS A 68 -15.85 1.41 -3.41
C LYS A 68 -15.57 0.74 -2.07
N GLU A 69 -14.42 1.04 -1.47
CA GLU A 69 -14.02 0.56 -0.16
C GLU A 69 -14.58 1.40 1.01
N GLY A 70 -15.37 2.44 0.74
CA GLY A 70 -16.02 3.26 1.77
C GLY A 70 -15.07 4.16 2.58
N ILE A 71 -13.87 4.43 2.08
CA ILE A 71 -12.83 5.20 2.79
C ILE A 71 -13.05 6.70 2.64
N ILE A 72 -13.55 7.11 1.47
CA ILE A 72 -13.84 8.51 1.15
C ILE A 72 -15.28 8.64 0.70
N ASN A 73 -15.96 9.69 1.16
CA ASN A 73 -17.30 10.06 0.73
C ASN A 73 -17.25 11.03 -0.46
N GLU A 74 -18.36 11.22 -1.15
CA GLU A 74 -18.52 12.38 -2.03
C GLU A 74 -18.41 13.68 -1.20
N ALA A 75 -17.74 14.68 -1.78
CA ALA A 75 -17.69 16.02 -1.21
C ALA A 75 -19.02 16.74 -1.43
#